data_AF-A0A1G1M3W4-F1
#
_entry.id   AF-A0A1G1M3W4-F1
#
_cell.length_a   1.000
_cell.length_b   1.000
_cell.length_c   1.000
_cell.angle_alpha   90.00
_cell.angle_beta   90.00
_cell.angle_gamma   90.00
#
_symmetry.space_group_name_H-M   'P 1'
#
loop_
_entity.id
_entity.type
_entity.pdbx_description
1 polymer ?
#
loop_
_entity_poly.entity_id
_entity_poly.type
_entity_poly.pdbx_seq_one_letter_code
_entity_poly.pdbx_strand_id
1 'polypeptide(L)'
;MSETADAAAARSGLEREVVQSLMDFYGSRYKDVLALIEKDPSLKEKVSENPLVIKAQLVYSVETEMARTMEDITERRLSLVFRGPVSAKALAAISEICAEAARK
;
A
#
# COMPACT_ATOMS: atom_id res chain seq x y z
N MET A 1 -14.06 10.26 18.09
CA MET A 1 -13.50 11.28 17.16
C MET A 1 -12.71 10.54 16.10
N SER A 2 -13.03 10.76 14.82
CA SER A 2 -12.18 10.24 13.74
C SER A 2 -10.91 11.06 13.68
N GLU A 3 -9.79 10.38 13.53
CA GLU A 3 -8.50 11.01 13.31
C GLU A 3 -8.43 11.67 11.92
N THR A 4 -7.70 12.78 11.82
CA THR A 4 -7.52 13.52 10.56
C THR A 4 -6.30 13.02 9.79
N ALA A 5 -6.32 13.16 8.46
CA ALA A 5 -5.19 12.81 7.60
C ALA A 5 -3.91 13.57 7.98
N ASP A 6 -4.03 14.84 8.37
CA ASP A 6 -2.90 15.67 8.81
C ASP A 6 -2.22 15.12 10.08
N ALA A 7 -3.01 14.74 11.09
CA ALA A 7 -2.46 14.15 12.32
C ALA A 7 -1.77 12.80 12.04
N ALA A 8 -2.36 11.99 11.15
CA ALA A 8 -1.81 10.70 10.76
C ALA A 8 -0.55 10.83 9.89
N ALA A 9 -0.49 11.81 9.00
CA ALA A 9 0.70 12.15 8.21
C ALA A 9 1.87 12.57 9.10
N ALA A 10 1.63 13.45 10.08
CA ALA A 10 2.65 13.90 11.02
C ALA A 10 3.28 12.75 11.81
N ARG A 11 2.45 11.81 12.30
CA ARG A 11 2.91 10.59 13.00
C ARG A 11 3.71 9.66 12.10
N SER A 12 3.18 9.38 10.91
CA SER A 12 3.74 8.35 10.03
C SER A 12 4.93 8.86 9.24
N GLY A 13 5.13 10.18 9.16
CA GLY A 13 6.13 10.80 8.30
C GLY A 13 5.84 10.52 6.82
N LEU A 14 4.56 10.51 6.44
CA LEU A 14 4.07 10.42 5.07
C LEU A 14 3.48 11.77 4.63
N GLU A 15 3.38 11.96 3.32
CA GLU A 15 2.61 13.08 2.76
C GLU A 15 1.13 12.93 3.12
N ARG A 16 0.46 14.07 3.39
CA ARG A 16 -0.98 14.10 3.69
C ARG A 16 -1.82 13.39 2.63
N GLU A 17 -1.46 13.55 1.36
CA GLU A 17 -2.17 12.93 0.22
C GLU A 17 -2.07 11.40 0.25
N VAL A 18 -0.89 10.84 0.59
CA VAL A 18 -0.72 9.39 0.74
C VAL A 18 -1.64 8.88 1.85
N VAL A 19 -1.64 9.55 3.00
CA VAL A 19 -2.47 9.14 4.14
C VAL A 19 -3.96 9.26 3.81
N GLN A 20 -4.38 10.33 3.15
CA GLN A 20 -5.76 10.49 2.69
C GLN A 20 -6.15 9.36 1.73
N SER A 21 -5.28 9.03 0.76
CA SER A 21 -5.53 7.92 -0.17
C SER A 21 -5.67 6.57 0.57
N LEU A 22 -4.86 6.31 1.59
CA LEU A 22 -4.99 5.11 2.42
C LEU A 22 -6.30 5.10 3.22
N MET A 23 -6.71 6.23 3.78
CA MET A 23 -7.98 6.37 4.50
C MET A 23 -9.18 6.13 3.58
N ASP A 24 -9.17 6.74 2.40
CA ASP A 24 -10.25 6.60 1.40
C ASP A 24 -10.35 5.16 0.90
N PHE A 25 -9.22 4.47 0.77
CA PHE A 25 -9.16 3.11 0.23
C PHE A 25 -9.45 2.02 1.28
N TYR A 26 -8.81 2.09 2.45
CA TYR A 26 -8.89 1.05 3.48
C TYR A 26 -9.91 1.33 4.57
N GLY A 27 -10.48 2.54 4.62
CA GLY A 27 -11.29 3.00 5.75
C GLY A 27 -10.46 2.95 7.04
N SER A 28 -11.03 2.43 8.13
CA SER A 28 -10.33 2.31 9.42
C SER A 28 -9.08 1.43 9.39
N ARG A 29 -8.97 0.49 8.43
CA ARG A 29 -7.82 -0.43 8.29
C ARG A 29 -6.54 0.26 7.80
N TYR A 30 -6.60 1.55 7.41
CA TYR A 30 -5.39 2.30 7.04
C TYR A 30 -4.32 2.28 8.15
N LYS A 31 -4.73 2.17 9.41
CA LYS A 31 -3.83 2.08 10.57
C LYS A 31 -2.95 0.83 10.54
N ASP A 32 -3.48 -0.28 10.02
CA ASP A 32 -2.72 -1.53 9.92
C ASP A 32 -1.62 -1.40 8.85
N VAL A 33 -1.91 -0.68 7.77
CA VAL A 33 -0.91 -0.32 6.73
C VAL A 33 0.17 0.60 7.31
N LEU A 34 -0.22 1.60 8.13
CA LEU A 34 0.74 2.47 8.80
C LEU A 34 1.60 1.72 9.83
N ALA A 35 1.05 0.72 10.52
CA ALA A 35 1.81 -0.09 11.48
C ALA A 35 2.91 -0.92 10.80
N LEU A 36 2.77 -1.26 9.51
CA LEU A 36 3.86 -1.88 8.74
C LEU A 36 5.04 -0.91 8.56
N ILE A 37 4.74 0.38 8.35
CA ILE A 37 5.75 1.43 8.16
C ILE A 37 6.54 1.69 9.45
N GLU A 38 5.91 1.54 10.61
CA GLU A 38 6.59 1.64 11.91
C GLU A 38 7.64 0.53 12.08
N LYS A 39 7.37 -0.66 11.54
CA LYS A 39 8.31 -1.80 11.56
C LYS A 39 9.41 -1.67 10.51
N ASP A 40 9.05 -1.16 9.33
CA ASP A 40 9.99 -0.95 8.23
C ASP A 40 9.69 0.39 7.52
N PRO A 41 10.46 1.45 7.85
CA PRO A 41 10.30 2.76 7.22
C PRO A 41 10.53 2.78 5.70
N SER A 42 11.20 1.78 5.13
CA SER A 42 11.40 1.69 3.67
C SER A 42 10.08 1.49 2.93
N LEU A 43 9.05 0.98 3.61
CA LEU A 43 7.71 0.74 3.04
C LEU A 43 6.94 2.02 2.72
N LYS A 44 7.45 3.20 3.09
CA LYS A 44 6.93 4.51 2.69
C LYS A 44 7.10 4.81 1.20
N GLU A 45 7.98 4.08 0.52
CA GLU A 45 8.30 4.35 -0.88
C GLU A 45 7.05 4.29 -1.77
N LYS A 46 6.79 5.36 -2.52
CA LYS A 46 5.79 5.39 -3.59
C LYS A 46 6.28 4.57 -4.77
N VAL A 47 5.52 3.53 -5.12
CA VAL A 47 5.77 2.68 -6.30
C VAL A 47 4.95 3.13 -7.52
N SER A 48 3.93 3.95 -7.29
CA SER A 48 3.12 4.59 -8.32
C SER A 48 2.55 5.91 -7.79
N GLU A 49 2.54 6.95 -8.63
CA GLU A 49 1.90 8.23 -8.32
C GLU A 49 0.43 8.26 -8.77
N ASN A 50 0.06 7.52 -9.82
CA ASN A 50 -1.32 7.44 -10.31
C ASN A 50 -1.63 6.07 -10.95
N PRO A 51 -2.40 5.19 -10.29
CA PRO A 51 -2.97 5.36 -8.95
C PRO A 51 -1.87 5.48 -7.88
N LEU A 52 -2.07 6.31 -6.86
CA LEU A 52 -1.10 6.43 -5.76
C LEU A 52 -1.03 5.11 -4.99
N VAL A 53 0.18 4.54 -4.91
CA VAL A 53 0.47 3.29 -4.20
C VAL A 53 1.84 3.36 -3.54
N ILE A 54 1.92 2.94 -2.27
CA ILE A 54 3.19 2.74 -1.54
C ILE A 54 3.50 1.25 -1.32
N LYS A 55 4.77 0.92 -1.08
CA LYS A 55 5.21 -0.46 -0.77
C LYS A 55 4.46 -1.09 0.38
N ALA A 56 4.09 -0.32 1.42
CA ALA A 56 3.33 -0.83 2.56
C ALA A 56 2.00 -1.48 2.15
N GLN A 57 1.32 -0.97 1.12
CA GLN A 57 0.07 -1.56 0.62
C GLN A 57 0.31 -2.93 -0.02
N LEU A 58 1.44 -3.10 -0.73
CA LEU A 58 1.81 -4.36 -1.35
C LEU A 58 2.11 -5.43 -0.29
N VAL A 59 2.90 -5.07 0.73
CA VAL A 59 3.18 -5.96 1.88
C VAL A 59 1.89 -6.31 2.61
N TYR A 60 1.03 -5.32 2.88
CA TYR A 60 -0.26 -5.54 3.52
C TYR A 60 -1.14 -6.53 2.73
N SER A 61 -1.21 -6.37 1.41
CA SER A 61 -1.98 -7.28 0.57
C SER A 61 -1.50 -8.73 0.66
N VAL A 62 -0.19 -8.96 0.79
CA VAL A 62 0.37 -10.32 0.90
C VAL A 62 0.28 -10.88 2.31
N GLU A 63 0.70 -10.12 3.33
CA GLU A 63 0.80 -10.59 4.70
C GLU A 63 -0.54 -10.61 5.44
N THR A 64 -1.46 -9.72 5.09
CA THR A 64 -2.75 -9.57 5.79
C THR A 64 -3.94 -9.97 4.92
N GLU A 65 -3.91 -9.66 3.62
CA GLU A 65 -5.03 -9.96 2.71
C GLU A 65 -4.81 -11.22 1.85
N MET A 66 -3.78 -12.00 2.20
CA MET A 66 -3.44 -13.31 1.65
C MET A 66 -3.27 -13.33 0.12
N ALA A 67 -2.84 -12.22 -0.49
CA ALA A 67 -2.54 -12.18 -1.91
C ALA A 67 -1.39 -13.13 -2.23
N ARG A 68 -1.58 -14.02 -3.21
CA ARG A 68 -0.57 -15.01 -3.65
C ARG A 68 -0.08 -14.77 -5.06
N THR A 69 -0.82 -13.97 -5.84
CA THR A 69 -0.48 -13.65 -7.22
C THR A 69 -0.44 -12.14 -7.45
N MET A 70 0.19 -11.74 -8.56
CA MET A 70 0.14 -10.34 -9.01
C MET A 70 -1.30 -9.89 -9.26
N GLU A 71 -2.14 -10.74 -9.84
CA GLU A 71 -3.56 -10.48 -10.12
C GLU A 71 -4.38 -10.23 -8.85
N ASP A 72 -4.08 -10.95 -7.75
CA ASP A 72 -4.70 -10.67 -6.46
C ASP A 72 -4.47 -9.21 -6.05
N ILE A 73 -3.25 -8.71 -6.24
CA ILE A 73 -2.90 -7.34 -5.87
C ILE A 73 -3.48 -6.34 -6.88
N THR A 74 -3.23 -6.52 -8.17
CA THR A 74 -3.59 -5.53 -9.21
C THR A 74 -5.09 -5.44 -9.46
N GLU A 75 -5.84 -6.53 -9.32
CA GLU A 75 -7.27 -6.58 -9.67
C GLU A 75 -8.18 -6.59 -8.44
N ARG A 76 -7.82 -7.35 -7.39
CA ARG A 76 -8.72 -7.63 -6.26
C ARG A 76 -8.43 -6.79 -5.01
N ARG A 77 -7.16 -6.61 -4.63
CA ARG A 77 -6.78 -5.92 -3.38
C ARG A 77 -6.62 -4.43 -3.54
N LEU A 78 -5.97 -3.99 -4.61
CA LEU A 78 -5.74 -2.57 -4.88
C LEU A 78 -6.58 -2.04 -6.05
N SER A 79 -7.18 -2.94 -6.84
CA SER A 79 -7.99 -2.63 -8.01
C SER A 79 -7.33 -1.62 -8.95
N LEU A 80 -6.00 -1.71 -9.10
CA LEU A 80 -5.17 -0.77 -9.84
C LEU A 80 -5.62 -0.68 -11.29
N VAL A 81 -5.92 -1.81 -11.92
CA VAL A 81 -6.35 -1.88 -13.33
C VAL A 81 -7.63 -1.08 -13.61
N PHE A 82 -8.48 -0.91 -12.60
CA PHE A 82 -9.73 -0.14 -12.69
C PHE A 82 -9.56 1.33 -12.28
N ARG A 83 -8.47 1.66 -11.58
CA ARG A 83 -8.17 3.02 -11.10
C ARG A 83 -7.25 3.80 -12.04
N GLY A 84 -6.48 3.12 -12.89
CA GLY A 84 -5.58 3.76 -13.86
C GLY A 84 -4.49 2.84 -14.39
N PRO A 85 -3.56 3.38 -15.20
CA PRO A 85 -2.44 2.62 -15.72
C PRO A 85 -1.56 2.08 -14.59
N VAL A 86 -1.18 0.80 -14.67
CA VAL A 86 -0.23 0.20 -13.73
C VAL A 86 1.18 0.46 -14.23
N SER A 87 1.98 1.23 -13.47
CA SER A 87 3.34 1.57 -13.87
C SER A 87 4.26 0.35 -13.84
N ALA A 88 5.30 0.35 -14.69
CA ALA A 88 6.32 -0.70 -14.67
C ALA A 88 7.01 -0.81 -13.31
N LYS A 89 7.20 0.32 -12.61
CA LYS A 89 7.73 0.37 -11.24
C LYS A 89 6.82 -0.38 -10.26
N ALA A 90 5.51 -0.19 -10.34
CA ALA A 90 4.55 -0.90 -9.50
C ALA A 90 4.55 -2.40 -9.79
N LEU A 91 4.56 -2.80 -11.06
CA LEU A 91 4.64 -4.22 -11.43
C LEU A 91 5.90 -4.91 -10.92
N ALA A 92 7.06 -4.25 -11.05
CA ALA A 92 8.32 -4.75 -10.51
C ALA A 92 8.27 -4.93 -8.99
N ALA A 93 7.79 -3.91 -8.27
CA ALA A 93 7.66 -3.96 -6.81
C ALA A 93 6.69 -5.06 -6.34
N ILE A 94 5.57 -5.26 -7.06
CA ILE A 94 4.62 -6.35 -6.79
C ILE A 94 5.31 -7.71 -6.96
N SER A 95 6.04 -7.90 -8.06
CA SER A 95 6.75 -9.14 -8.33
C SER A 95 7.79 -9.46 -7.26
N GLU A 96 8.57 -8.47 -6.84
CA GLU A 96 9.57 -8.60 -5.77
C GLU A 96 8.93 -9.06 -4.45
N ILE A 97 7.86 -8.38 -4.02
CA ILE A 97 7.17 -8.67 -2.75
C ILE A 97 6.49 -10.04 -2.77
N CYS A 98 5.85 -10.42 -3.88
CA CYS A 98 5.29 -11.77 -4.03
C CYS A 98 6.39 -12.85 -3.96
N ALA A 99 7.53 -12.61 -4.62
CA ALA A 99 8.65 -13.55 -4.59
C ALA A 99 9.28 -13.67 -3.18
N GLU A 100 9.38 -12.58 -2.44
CA GLU A 100 9.81 -12.57 -1.04
C GLU A 100 8.89 -13.39 -0.13
N ALA A 101 7.58 -13.19 -0.27
CA ALA A 101 6.61 -13.91 0.54
C ALA A 101 6.53 -15.41 0.23
N ALA A 102 6.82 -15.82 -1.01
CA ALA A 102 6.87 -17.24 -1.38
C ALA A 102 8.08 -17.99 -0.81
N ARG A 103 9.08 -17.28 -0.28
CA ARG A 103 10.28 -17.86 0.36
C ARG A 103 10.13 -18.07 1.87
N LYS A 104 9.10 -17.48 2.49
CA LYS A 104 8.78 -17.61 3.91
C LYS A 104 7.88 -18.84 4.11
#